data_AF-A0A3N1GH63-F1
#
_entry.id   AF-A0A3N1GH63-F1
#
_cell.length_a   1.000
_cell.length_b   1.000
_cell.length_c   1.000
_cell.angle_alpha   90.00
_cell.angle_beta   90.00
_cell.angle_gamma   90.00
#
_symmetry.space_group_name_H-M   'P 1'
#
loop_
_entity.id
_entity.type
_entity.pdbx_description
1 polymer ?
#
loop_
_entity_poly.entity_id
_entity_poly.type
_entity_poly.pdbx_seq_one_letter_code
_entity_poly.pdbx_strand_id
1 'polypeptide(L)'
;MSISRQGVASLRGTVAAVSRNDAYSFSKPQRDAIELVAGLGVRDDIHAGVTVRHRSRVAADPTQPNLRQVHLMQAELHEEVRNLGYDVAPGALGENVTTVGLDLPSLPCGTILRFGPPVEPQRDAAKAVGRAVGVTNEALASVADGGLAGGAPESSGGAPESSVAASGTAGGGVAGGGGPVIGVTGGAGLAEGVPASDAAGGGGADDVVAVARRVPLDGATEGAVAVLAAVVAAAGSGSGTGDPRPAIVVMGLRNPCQQINRFRTGLLKQVLGRDADGNLVRRAGVMAVVLRGGTVRPGDVITAELPRVVPQRALDRV
;
A
#
# COMPACT_ATOMS: atom_id res chain seq x y z
N MET A 1 -29.19 -5.55 -23.23
CA MET A 1 -28.10 -4.54 -23.19
C MET A 1 -26.96 -5.13 -22.39
N SER A 2 -25.89 -5.51 -23.07
CA SER A 2 -24.72 -6.21 -22.51
C SER A 2 -23.81 -5.20 -21.80
N ILE A 3 -23.57 -5.39 -20.50
CA ILE A 3 -22.49 -4.66 -19.81
C ILE A 3 -21.24 -5.54 -19.87
N SER A 4 -20.51 -5.41 -20.97
CA SER A 4 -19.12 -5.83 -21.01
C SER A 4 -18.29 -4.83 -20.20
N ARG A 5 -17.91 -5.19 -18.98
CA ARG A 5 -16.79 -4.57 -18.26
C ARG A 5 -15.77 -5.64 -17.90
N GLN A 6 -15.05 -6.15 -18.89
CA GLN A 6 -13.66 -6.55 -18.67
C GLN A 6 -12.82 -5.26 -18.74
N GLY A 7 -12.89 -4.44 -17.69
CA GLY A 7 -11.93 -3.37 -17.50
C GLY A 7 -10.66 -4.02 -16.98
N VAL A 8 -9.54 -3.89 -17.70
CA VAL A 8 -8.23 -4.26 -17.17
C VAL A 8 -8.06 -3.54 -15.84
N ALA A 9 -7.90 -4.28 -14.74
CA ALA A 9 -7.65 -3.68 -13.43
C ALA A 9 -6.44 -2.76 -13.56
N SER A 10 -6.60 -1.48 -13.20
CA SER A 10 -5.47 -0.56 -13.17
C SER A 10 -4.43 -1.12 -12.21
N LEU A 11 -3.19 -1.29 -12.68
CA LEU A 11 -2.07 -1.75 -11.86
C LEU A 11 -1.26 -0.59 -11.26
N ARG A 12 -1.76 0.64 -11.41
CA ARG A 12 -1.14 1.84 -10.87
C ARG A 12 -2.17 2.70 -10.17
N GLY A 13 -1.74 3.34 -9.09
CA GLY A 13 -2.53 4.35 -8.40
C GLY A 13 -1.64 5.30 -7.63
N THR A 14 -2.27 6.06 -6.73
CA THR A 14 -1.58 7.02 -5.88
C THR A 14 -2.14 6.95 -4.46
N VAL A 15 -1.29 7.20 -3.47
CA VAL A 15 -1.72 7.40 -2.08
C VAL A 15 -2.37 8.78 -1.98
N ALA A 16 -3.68 8.82 -1.71
CA ALA A 16 -4.40 10.08 -1.48
C ALA A 16 -4.19 10.59 -0.05
N ALA A 17 -4.19 9.68 0.93
CA ALA A 17 -3.98 10.00 2.32
C ALA A 17 -3.40 8.81 3.08
N VAL A 18 -2.72 9.09 4.18
CA VAL A 18 -2.28 8.09 5.15
C VAL A 18 -2.79 8.43 6.54
N SER A 19 -3.14 7.42 7.32
CA SER A 19 -3.75 7.57 8.64
C SER A 19 -3.21 6.49 9.59
N ARG A 20 -3.04 6.87 10.86
CA ARG A 20 -2.71 5.94 11.95
C ARG A 20 -3.29 6.43 13.26
N ASN A 21 -3.48 5.52 14.20
CA ASN A 21 -3.99 5.84 15.51
C ASN A 21 -3.20 5.12 16.60
N ASP A 22 -2.76 5.89 17.59
CA ASP A 22 -2.10 5.43 18.82
C ASP A 22 -3.11 5.06 19.92
N ALA A 23 -4.39 5.42 19.76
CA ALA A 23 -5.49 5.08 20.66
C ALA A 23 -6.48 4.08 20.05
N TYR A 24 -7.24 3.38 20.89
CA TYR A 24 -8.34 2.52 20.46
C TYR A 24 -9.57 3.35 20.04
N SER A 25 -9.55 3.94 18.84
CA SER A 25 -10.75 4.48 18.20
C SER A 25 -10.94 3.93 16.79
N PHE A 26 -12.19 3.96 16.30
CA PHE A 26 -12.55 3.36 15.01
C PHE A 26 -11.93 4.10 13.82
N SER A 27 -11.97 5.44 13.85
CA SER A 27 -11.40 6.29 12.83
C SER A 27 -9.93 6.58 13.13
N LYS A 28 -9.11 6.69 12.09
CA LYS A 28 -7.68 7.01 12.23
C LYS A 28 -7.45 8.46 11.75
N PRO A 29 -6.84 9.33 12.57
CA PRO A 29 -6.50 10.67 12.10
C PRO A 29 -5.45 10.61 10.98
N GLN A 30 -5.58 11.52 10.01
CA GLN A 30 -4.62 11.67 8.92
C GLN A 30 -3.27 12.14 9.44
N ARG A 31 -2.21 11.73 8.74
CA ARG A 31 -0.83 12.14 9.00
C ARG A 31 -0.14 12.53 7.70
N ASP A 32 0.94 13.27 7.81
CA ASP A 32 1.80 13.62 6.66
C ASP A 32 2.59 12.40 6.13
N ALA A 33 2.77 11.40 6.99
CA ALA A 33 3.43 10.14 6.67
C ALA A 33 3.02 9.04 7.66
N ILE A 34 3.14 7.80 7.22
CA ILE A 34 3.18 6.61 8.09
C ILE A 34 4.44 5.82 7.81
N GLU A 35 4.92 5.10 8.83
CA GLU A 35 6.04 4.18 8.66
C GLU A 35 5.53 2.74 8.67
N LEU A 36 5.84 2.00 7.60
CA LEU A 36 5.64 0.56 7.54
C LEU A 36 6.79 -0.17 8.22
N VAL A 37 6.47 -1.21 8.99
CA VAL A 37 7.44 -2.09 9.66
C VAL A 37 7.15 -3.52 9.24
N ALA A 38 8.13 -4.18 8.63
CA ALA A 38 7.99 -5.51 8.06
C ALA A 38 7.48 -6.50 9.11
N GLY A 39 6.47 -7.30 8.75
CA GLY A 39 5.86 -8.27 9.66
C GLY A 39 5.10 -7.68 10.86
N LEU A 40 5.05 -6.37 11.02
CA LEU A 40 4.40 -5.72 12.17
C LEU A 40 3.25 -4.78 11.76
N GLY A 41 3.33 -4.10 10.62
CA GLY A 41 2.29 -3.15 10.18
C GLY A 41 2.74 -1.71 10.24
N VAL A 42 1.85 -0.81 10.64
CA VAL A 42 2.15 0.62 10.75
C VAL A 42 2.74 0.91 12.13
N ARG A 43 3.91 1.57 12.18
CA ARG A 43 4.54 1.98 13.45
C ARG A 43 3.57 2.86 14.25
N ASP A 44 3.52 2.60 15.56
CA ASP A 44 2.64 3.29 16.51
C ASP A 44 1.15 3.17 16.19
N ASP A 45 0.74 2.18 15.38
CA ASP A 45 -0.66 1.81 15.21
C ASP A 45 -1.01 0.70 16.19
N ILE A 46 -2.15 0.84 16.87
CA ILE A 46 -2.57 -0.10 17.91
C ILE A 46 -2.87 -1.52 17.41
N HIS A 47 -2.98 -1.70 16.09
CA HIS A 47 -3.19 -3.01 15.46
C HIS A 47 -1.87 -3.65 14.99
N ALA A 48 -0.73 -3.00 15.20
CA ALA A 48 0.56 -3.52 14.80
C ALA A 48 0.98 -4.74 15.64
N GLY A 49 1.58 -5.73 14.98
CA GLY A 49 2.09 -6.94 15.59
C GLY A 49 2.00 -8.16 14.68
N VAL A 50 2.74 -9.20 15.06
CA VAL A 50 2.76 -10.50 14.37
C VAL A 50 1.45 -11.27 14.58
N THR A 51 0.82 -11.13 15.76
CA THR A 51 -0.49 -11.71 16.09
C THR A 51 -1.59 -10.64 16.14
N VAL A 52 -2.85 -11.08 16.01
CA VAL A 52 -4.01 -10.17 16.03
C VAL A 52 -4.09 -9.42 17.35
N ARG A 53 -4.06 -8.09 17.29
CA ARG A 53 -4.24 -7.20 18.45
C ARG A 53 -5.65 -6.62 18.59
N HIS A 54 -6.56 -6.91 17.65
CA HIS A 54 -7.91 -6.35 17.68
C HIS A 54 -8.75 -6.97 18.80
N ARG A 55 -9.23 -6.13 19.74
CA ARG A 55 -9.92 -6.53 20.99
C ARG A 55 -11.02 -7.59 20.81
N SER A 56 -11.80 -7.53 19.73
CA SER A 56 -12.87 -8.51 19.48
C SER A 56 -12.38 -9.89 19.04
N ARG A 57 -11.19 -10.00 18.43
CA ARG A 57 -10.57 -11.27 18.03
C ARG A 57 -9.56 -11.76 19.05
N VAL A 58 -8.90 -10.88 19.78
CA VAL A 58 -8.15 -11.24 21.01
C VAL A 58 -9.05 -11.98 21.99
N ALA A 59 -10.32 -11.56 22.10
CA ALA A 59 -11.31 -12.26 22.91
C ALA A 59 -11.71 -13.65 22.35
N ALA A 60 -11.48 -13.91 21.06
CA ALA A 60 -11.76 -15.20 20.42
C ALA A 60 -10.52 -16.11 20.43
N ASP A 61 -9.38 -15.60 19.98
CA ASP A 61 -8.07 -16.24 20.01
C ASP A 61 -6.95 -15.20 19.74
N PRO A 62 -6.13 -14.82 20.74
CA PRO A 62 -5.04 -13.86 20.59
C PRO A 62 -3.80 -14.42 19.88
N THR A 63 -3.77 -15.73 19.59
CA THR A 63 -2.62 -16.41 18.98
C THR A 63 -2.66 -16.38 17.44
N GLN A 64 -3.77 -15.94 16.86
CA GLN A 64 -3.98 -15.87 15.42
C GLN A 64 -2.96 -14.94 14.73
N PRO A 65 -2.45 -15.31 13.54
CA PRO A 65 -1.54 -14.48 12.77
C PRO A 65 -2.24 -13.18 12.31
N ASN A 66 -1.49 -12.08 12.28
CA ASN A 66 -2.01 -10.80 11.83
C ASN A 66 -1.87 -10.64 10.31
N LEU A 67 -2.88 -11.04 9.55
CA LEU A 67 -2.96 -10.75 8.10
C LEU A 67 -3.50 -9.35 7.78
N ARG A 68 -3.69 -8.52 8.82
CA ARG A 68 -4.47 -7.28 8.78
C ARG A 68 -3.64 -6.09 9.27
N GLN A 69 -2.35 -6.13 8.97
CA GLN A 69 -1.35 -5.18 9.47
C GLN A 69 -1.54 -3.79 8.88
N VAL A 70 -2.01 -3.71 7.64
CA VAL A 70 -2.33 -2.47 6.95
C VAL A 70 -3.71 -2.60 6.32
N HIS A 71 -4.58 -1.63 6.59
CA HIS A 71 -5.88 -1.50 5.93
C HIS A 71 -5.78 -0.50 4.77
N LEU A 72 -6.30 -0.87 3.60
CA LEU A 72 -6.35 0.01 2.44
C LEU A 72 -7.78 0.18 1.95
N MET A 73 -8.14 1.38 1.53
CA MET A 73 -9.46 1.69 0.97
C MET A 73 -9.35 2.68 -0.19
N GLN A 74 -10.22 2.52 -1.17
CA GLN A 74 -10.32 3.45 -2.31
C GLN A 74 -11.01 4.75 -1.93
N ALA A 75 -10.46 5.88 -2.36
CA ALA A 75 -11.10 7.19 -2.27
C ALA A 75 -12.41 7.23 -3.06
N GLU A 76 -12.51 6.45 -4.14
CA GLU A 76 -13.70 6.27 -4.95
C GLU A 76 -14.88 5.78 -4.10
N LEU A 77 -14.65 4.83 -3.16
CA LEU A 77 -15.69 4.40 -2.23
C LEU A 77 -16.13 5.54 -1.30
N HIS A 78 -15.18 6.35 -0.81
CA HIS A 78 -15.51 7.49 0.04
C HIS A 78 -16.34 8.53 -0.70
N GLU A 79 -16.01 8.81 -1.96
CA GLU A 79 -16.78 9.71 -2.81
C GLU A 79 -18.19 9.17 -3.06
N GLU A 80 -18.33 7.89 -3.41
CA GLU A 80 -19.63 7.26 -3.60
C GLU A 80 -20.52 7.39 -2.35
N VAL A 81 -20.00 7.07 -1.16
CA VAL A 81 -20.81 7.18 0.06
C VAL A 81 -21.05 8.63 0.47
N ARG A 82 -20.13 9.56 0.17
CA ARG A 82 -20.39 11.00 0.36
C ARG A 82 -21.52 11.50 -0.55
N ASN A 83 -21.60 11.01 -1.79
CA ASN A 83 -22.70 11.32 -2.71
C ASN A 83 -24.05 10.75 -2.23
N LEU A 84 -24.03 9.73 -1.37
CA LEU A 84 -25.21 9.22 -0.67
C LEU A 84 -25.54 9.97 0.63
N GLY A 85 -24.82 11.06 0.93
CA GLY A 85 -25.04 11.91 2.10
C GLY A 85 -24.29 11.50 3.36
N TYR A 86 -23.35 10.54 3.28
CA TYR A 86 -22.53 10.17 4.43
C TYR A 86 -21.26 11.02 4.51
N ASP A 87 -21.05 11.73 5.62
CA ASP A 87 -19.79 12.41 5.89
C ASP A 87 -18.67 11.40 6.23
N VAL A 88 -17.82 11.12 5.23
CA VAL A 88 -16.72 10.15 5.31
C VAL A 88 -15.44 10.75 4.71
N ALA A 89 -14.50 11.11 5.58
CA ALA A 89 -13.16 11.56 5.21
C ALA A 89 -12.16 10.39 5.12
N PRO A 90 -10.99 10.56 4.47
CA PRO A 90 -9.91 9.59 4.57
C PRO A 90 -9.50 9.35 6.03
N GLY A 91 -9.28 8.08 6.38
CA GLY A 91 -9.06 7.53 7.72
C GLY A 91 -10.34 7.25 8.51
N ALA A 92 -11.50 7.78 8.09
CA ALA A 92 -12.73 7.74 8.88
C ALA A 92 -13.28 6.32 9.04
N LEU A 93 -13.05 5.44 8.08
CA LEU A 93 -13.47 4.05 8.14
C LEU A 93 -12.39 3.15 8.74
N GLY A 94 -11.31 3.70 9.29
CA GLY A 94 -10.27 2.94 9.99
C GLY A 94 -9.23 2.31 9.06
N GLU A 95 -9.14 2.78 7.83
CA GLU A 95 -8.06 2.47 6.90
C GLU A 95 -6.77 3.23 7.25
N ASN A 96 -5.64 2.64 6.89
CA ASN A 96 -4.33 3.27 7.03
C ASN A 96 -3.91 4.02 5.77
N VAL A 97 -4.29 3.50 4.60
CA VAL A 97 -3.94 4.10 3.31
C VAL A 97 -5.21 4.27 2.49
N THR A 98 -5.49 5.50 2.07
CA THR A 98 -6.53 5.78 1.09
C THR A 98 -5.87 5.88 -0.29
N THR A 99 -6.33 5.07 -1.25
CA THR A 99 -5.76 5.00 -2.60
C THR A 99 -6.68 5.66 -3.63
N VAL A 100 -6.12 6.10 -4.76
CA VAL A 100 -6.86 6.54 -5.94
C VAL A 100 -6.36 5.77 -7.17
N GLY A 101 -7.27 5.39 -8.06
CA GLY A 101 -6.95 4.78 -9.35
C GLY A 101 -6.66 3.28 -9.30
N LEU A 102 -6.93 2.61 -8.17
CA LEU A 102 -6.72 1.17 -8.00
C LEU A 102 -8.02 0.47 -7.62
N ASP A 103 -8.39 -0.56 -8.37
CA ASP A 103 -9.52 -1.42 -8.01
C ASP A 103 -9.09 -2.50 -7.00
N LEU A 104 -8.89 -2.09 -5.74
CA LEU A 104 -8.33 -2.93 -4.68
C LEU A 104 -9.10 -4.27 -4.47
N PRO A 105 -10.44 -4.32 -4.37
CA PRO A 105 -11.19 -5.55 -4.14
C PRO A 105 -11.08 -6.56 -5.29
N SER A 106 -10.78 -6.10 -6.50
CA SER A 106 -10.59 -6.94 -7.68
C SER A 106 -9.17 -7.45 -7.84
N LEU A 107 -8.22 -6.98 -7.02
CA LEU A 107 -6.85 -7.50 -7.03
C LEU A 107 -6.84 -8.95 -6.54
N PRO A 108 -5.99 -9.83 -7.09
CA PRO A 108 -5.75 -11.15 -6.54
C PRO A 108 -5.11 -11.12 -5.14
N CYS A 109 -5.39 -12.14 -4.33
CA CYS A 109 -4.61 -12.45 -3.14
C CYS A 109 -3.15 -12.70 -3.52
N GLY A 110 -2.23 -12.09 -2.78
CA GLY A 110 -0.79 -12.14 -3.06
C GLY A 110 -0.27 -11.03 -3.95
N THR A 111 -1.13 -10.12 -4.43
CA THR A 111 -0.68 -8.93 -5.16
C THR A 111 0.24 -8.10 -4.27
N ILE A 112 1.42 -7.74 -4.77
CA ILE A 112 2.36 -6.87 -4.04
C ILE A 112 2.09 -5.43 -4.46
N LEU A 113 1.88 -4.56 -3.50
CA LEU A 113 1.78 -3.11 -3.72
C LEU A 113 3.07 -2.45 -3.25
N ARG A 114 3.72 -1.72 -4.15
CA ARG A 114 4.94 -0.94 -3.87
C ARG A 114 4.64 0.55 -3.88
N PHE A 115 5.20 1.25 -2.89
CA PHE A 115 4.99 2.69 -2.69
C PHE A 115 6.22 3.50 -3.10
N GLY A 116 6.00 4.61 -3.78
CA GLY A 116 7.06 5.50 -4.26
C GLY A 116 7.38 5.30 -5.74
N PRO A 117 8.28 6.13 -6.29
CA PRO A 117 8.55 6.20 -7.73
C PRO A 117 9.02 4.84 -8.26
N PRO A 118 8.52 4.38 -9.43
CA PRO A 118 8.96 3.12 -10.01
C PRO A 118 10.48 3.06 -10.11
N VAL A 119 11.06 1.98 -9.60
CA VAL A 119 12.49 1.72 -9.74
C VAL A 119 12.68 1.16 -11.15
N GLU A 120 13.50 1.81 -11.97
CA GLU A 120 13.84 1.22 -13.26
C GLU A 120 14.59 -0.10 -13.02
N PRO A 121 14.30 -1.16 -13.80
CA PRO A 121 15.05 -2.39 -13.71
C PRO A 121 16.53 -2.06 -13.95
N GLN A 122 17.40 -2.40 -12.98
CA GLN A 122 18.84 -2.30 -13.17
C GLN A 122 19.23 -3.19 -14.37
N ARG A 123 19.50 -2.55 -15.51
CA ARG A 123 19.92 -3.20 -16.76
C ARG A 123 21.38 -3.65 -16.70
N ASP A 124 21.86 -4.22 -15.60
CA ASP A 124 23.27 -4.63 -15.49
C ASP A 124 23.45 -5.97 -14.76
N ALA A 125 23.20 -7.05 -15.51
CA ALA A 125 23.84 -8.36 -15.31
C ALA A 125 24.16 -9.08 -16.63
N ALA A 126 23.72 -8.55 -17.79
CA ALA A 126 23.98 -9.15 -19.10
C ALA A 126 25.31 -8.71 -19.75
N LYS A 127 25.99 -7.67 -19.23
CA LYS A 127 27.28 -7.19 -19.78
C LYS A 127 28.53 -7.85 -19.19
N ALA A 128 28.40 -8.70 -18.17
CA ALA A 128 29.55 -9.41 -17.57
C ALA A 128 29.88 -10.75 -18.24
N VAL A 129 29.03 -11.27 -19.13
CA VAL A 129 29.28 -12.52 -19.90
C VAL A 129 29.80 -12.25 -21.32
N GLY A 130 29.83 -11.00 -21.77
CA GLY A 130 30.31 -10.60 -23.10
C GLY A 130 31.81 -10.31 -23.21
N ARG A 131 32.57 -10.40 -22.11
CA ARG A 131 34.04 -10.20 -22.09
C ARG A 131 34.76 -11.49 -21.66
N ALA A 132 34.30 -12.62 -22.18
CA ALA A 132 35.00 -13.90 -22.04
C ALA A 132 34.70 -14.84 -23.22
N VAL A 133 34.54 -14.30 -24.44
CA VAL A 133 34.72 -15.09 -25.67
C VAL A 133 35.41 -14.15 -26.66
N GLY A 134 36.73 -14.30 -26.79
CA GLY A 134 37.47 -13.70 -27.87
C GLY A 134 37.05 -14.36 -29.18
N VAL A 135 36.52 -13.57 -30.11
CA VAL A 135 36.63 -13.85 -31.54
C VAL A 135 37.04 -12.54 -32.20
N THR A 136 38.26 -12.53 -32.71
CA THR A 136 38.88 -11.46 -33.49
C THR A 136 38.14 -11.30 -34.81
N ASN A 137 37.57 -10.12 -35.05
CA ASN A 137 37.13 -9.72 -36.39
C ASN A 137 38.31 -9.02 -37.08
N GLU A 138 39.15 -9.82 -37.73
CA GLU A 138 39.98 -9.36 -38.84
C GLU A 138 39.60 -10.16 -40.09
N ALA A 139 39.63 -9.46 -41.23
CA ALA A 139 39.40 -9.91 -42.61
C ALA A 139 37.94 -10.04 -43.06
N LEU A 140 37.41 -8.96 -43.65
CA LEU A 140 37.30 -8.85 -45.11
C LEU A 140 37.04 -7.39 -45.50
N ALA A 141 38.07 -6.78 -46.11
CA ALA A 141 38.04 -5.43 -46.64
C ALA A 141 37.63 -5.42 -48.13
N SER A 142 36.92 -4.33 -48.48
CA SER A 142 36.94 -3.57 -49.75
C SER A 142 36.52 -4.23 -51.08
N VAL A 143 35.51 -3.66 -51.75
CA VAL A 143 35.65 -2.67 -52.87
C VAL A 143 34.29 -2.03 -53.21
N ALA A 144 34.19 -0.69 -53.14
CA ALA A 144 33.90 0.27 -54.24
C ALA A 144 32.38 0.55 -54.44
N ASP A 145 31.83 1.73 -54.73
CA ASP A 145 32.32 3.09 -55.05
C ASP A 145 31.12 4.09 -55.02
N GLY A 146 31.39 5.40 -54.97
CA GLY A 146 30.51 6.54 -55.35
C GLY A 146 29.56 7.07 -54.27
N GLY A 147 29.74 8.28 -53.69
CA GLY A 147 29.54 9.63 -54.29
C GLY A 147 28.15 10.17 -53.87
N LEU A 148 27.86 11.39 -53.42
CA LEU A 148 28.47 12.73 -53.47
C LEU A 148 27.83 13.63 -52.38
N ALA A 149 28.62 14.60 -51.94
CA ALA A 149 28.35 15.92 -51.34
C ALA A 149 26.90 16.45 -51.15
N GLY A 150 26.73 17.23 -50.07
CA GLY A 150 25.99 18.51 -50.18
C GLY A 150 25.29 19.02 -48.91
N GLY A 151 25.86 20.08 -48.30
CA GLY A 151 25.09 21.26 -47.88
C GLY A 151 24.45 21.29 -46.48
N ALA A 152 25.12 21.98 -45.56
CA ALA A 152 24.46 22.97 -44.67
C ALA A 152 24.43 24.33 -45.43
N PRO A 153 23.77 25.44 -44.99
CA PRO A 153 23.41 25.73 -43.59
C PRO A 153 22.20 26.69 -43.33
N GLU A 154 22.06 27.03 -42.04
CA GLU A 154 21.60 28.29 -41.40
C GLU A 154 20.12 28.75 -41.31
N SER A 155 19.92 29.40 -40.16
CA SER A 155 19.07 30.56 -39.84
C SER A 155 17.70 30.25 -39.19
N SER A 156 17.13 31.05 -38.30
CA SER A 156 17.55 32.12 -37.36
C SER A 156 16.24 32.67 -36.77
N GLY A 157 16.28 33.24 -35.56
CA GLY A 157 15.22 34.11 -35.04
C GLY A 157 14.11 33.37 -34.28
N GLY A 158 13.59 33.85 -33.16
CA GLY A 158 13.85 35.08 -32.42
C GLY A 158 13.05 35.02 -31.12
N ALA A 159 13.63 35.56 -30.06
CA ALA A 159 12.90 36.13 -28.92
C ALA A 159 12.29 37.49 -29.38
N PRO A 160 11.45 38.24 -28.62
CA PRO A 160 11.54 38.34 -27.15
C PRO A 160 10.26 38.74 -26.37
N GLU A 161 10.45 38.94 -25.05
CA GLU A 161 9.69 39.81 -24.11
C GLU A 161 8.24 39.43 -23.76
N SER A 162 7.65 39.77 -22.61
CA SER A 162 7.96 40.33 -21.28
C SER A 162 6.63 40.20 -20.49
N SER A 163 6.50 40.13 -19.17
CA SER A 163 6.69 41.20 -18.19
C SER A 163 5.85 40.88 -16.92
N VAL A 164 6.35 41.34 -15.75
CA VAL A 164 5.66 41.90 -14.53
C VAL A 164 4.36 41.28 -13.96
N ALA A 165 4.04 41.31 -12.66
CA ALA A 165 4.66 41.77 -11.40
C ALA A 165 3.83 41.24 -10.20
N ALA A 166 4.38 41.42 -9.01
CA ALA A 166 3.89 41.02 -7.69
C ALA A 166 2.77 41.90 -7.08
N SER A 167 2.08 41.36 -6.07
CA SER A 167 1.66 41.99 -4.79
C SER A 167 0.84 40.94 -4.01
N GLY A 168 0.88 40.74 -2.69
CA GLY A 168 1.41 41.51 -1.56
C GLY A 168 0.26 42.04 -0.69
N THR A 169 -0.04 41.39 0.45
CA THR A 169 -0.61 41.90 1.74
C THR A 169 -1.07 40.68 2.58
N ALA A 170 -0.65 40.33 3.81
CA ALA A 170 -0.30 41.02 5.07
C ALA A 170 -1.47 41.19 6.07
N GLY A 171 -1.31 40.60 7.27
CA GLY A 171 -1.88 41.00 8.58
C GLY A 171 -3.25 40.41 8.95
N GLY A 172 -3.54 39.96 10.19
CA GLY A 172 -2.80 39.91 11.46
C GLY A 172 -3.78 39.70 12.64
N GLY A 173 -3.27 39.17 13.78
CA GLY A 173 -3.79 39.29 15.17
C GLY A 173 -5.20 38.75 15.52
N VAL A 174 -5.58 38.35 16.73
CA VAL A 174 -4.96 38.25 18.07
C VAL A 174 -5.90 37.42 19.00
N ALA A 175 -5.27 36.69 19.92
CA ALA A 175 -5.59 36.43 21.34
C ALA A 175 -7.04 36.20 21.89
N GLY A 176 -7.13 35.17 22.76
CA GLY A 176 -7.67 35.34 24.12
C GLY A 176 -8.74 34.34 24.58
N GLY A 177 -8.48 33.62 25.67
CA GLY A 177 -9.52 32.99 26.50
C GLY A 177 -9.10 31.70 27.20
N GLY A 178 -8.62 31.81 28.45
CA GLY A 178 -8.26 30.67 29.31
C GLY A 178 -9.38 30.24 30.27
N GLY A 179 -9.28 28.98 30.70
CA GLY A 179 -9.84 28.42 31.94
C GLY A 179 -10.97 27.37 31.75
N PRO A 180 -11.18 26.41 32.68
CA PRO A 180 -10.39 26.05 33.85
C PRO A 180 -9.77 24.62 33.78
N VAL A 181 -8.70 24.47 34.55
CA VAL A 181 -8.03 23.22 34.92
C VAL A 181 -8.84 22.50 36.00
N ILE A 182 -9.18 21.23 35.77
CA ILE A 182 -9.62 20.31 36.82
C ILE A 182 -8.63 19.14 36.84
N GLY A 183 -7.87 19.07 37.93
CA GLY A 183 -6.97 17.97 38.22
C GLY A 183 -7.74 16.73 38.68
N VAL A 184 -7.40 15.59 38.10
CA VAL A 184 -7.63 14.28 38.72
C VAL A 184 -6.30 13.53 38.71
N THR A 185 -5.86 13.22 39.92
CA THR A 185 -4.71 12.40 40.27
C THR A 185 -5.05 10.91 40.22
N GLY A 186 -4.08 10.10 39.79
CA GLY A 186 -4.04 8.63 39.94
C GLY A 186 -4.16 7.90 38.60
N GLY A 187 -3.27 7.00 38.20
CA GLY A 187 -2.13 6.37 38.85
C GLY A 187 -1.83 5.08 38.07
N ALA A 188 -0.55 4.87 37.76
CA ALA A 188 0.10 3.61 37.41
C ALA A 188 -0.37 2.80 36.18
N GLY A 189 0.54 2.66 35.21
CA GLY A 189 0.47 1.64 34.16
C GLY A 189 1.20 2.03 32.88
N LEU A 190 2.51 2.32 32.96
CA LEU A 190 3.34 2.48 31.78
C LEU A 190 3.40 1.13 31.04
N ALA A 191 2.71 1.04 29.90
CA ALA A 191 2.93 -0.04 28.96
C ALA A 191 4.33 0.14 28.37
N GLU A 192 5.20 -0.85 28.59
CA GLU A 192 6.56 -0.87 28.08
C GLU A 192 6.55 -0.65 26.56
N GLY A 193 7.35 0.31 26.12
CA GLY A 193 7.59 0.60 24.72
C GLY A 193 8.18 -0.62 24.01
N VAL A 194 7.75 -0.82 22.77
CA VAL A 194 8.38 -1.80 21.86
C VAL A 194 9.86 -1.43 21.75
N PRO A 195 10.81 -2.32 22.10
CA PRO A 195 12.22 -2.02 21.95
C PRO A 195 12.54 -1.87 20.46
N ALA A 196 13.27 -0.82 20.13
CA ALA A 196 13.92 -0.71 18.83
C ALA A 196 15.00 -1.80 18.74
N SER A 197 14.74 -2.87 18.01
CA SER A 197 15.77 -3.86 17.68
C SER A 197 16.28 -3.59 16.27
N ASP A 198 17.45 -2.97 16.18
CA ASP A 198 18.27 -2.96 14.98
C ASP A 198 18.76 -4.37 14.65
N ALA A 199 18.62 -4.73 13.37
CA ALA A 199 19.45 -5.65 12.58
C ALA A 199 20.07 -6.88 13.27
N ALA A 200 19.35 -8.02 13.24
CA ALA A 200 19.87 -9.34 12.82
C ALA A 200 18.77 -10.41 12.83
N GLY A 201 18.29 -10.83 11.66
CA GLY A 201 17.81 -12.21 11.43
C GLY A 201 16.46 -12.68 12.02
N GLY A 202 15.63 -11.80 12.58
CA GLY A 202 14.25 -12.12 12.98
C GLY A 202 13.43 -10.85 13.05
N GLY A 203 12.38 -10.75 12.25
CA GLY A 203 11.64 -9.50 12.04
C GLY A 203 11.19 -9.39 10.59
N GLY A 204 10.01 -9.91 10.27
CA GLY A 204 9.46 -9.81 8.93
C GLY A 204 8.18 -10.60 8.72
N ALA A 205 7.70 -10.62 7.47
CA ALA A 205 6.52 -11.40 7.10
C ALA A 205 6.70 -12.92 7.36
N ASP A 206 7.93 -13.42 7.42
CA ASP A 206 8.27 -14.78 7.88
C ASP A 206 7.73 -15.10 9.28
N ASP A 207 7.76 -14.14 10.20
CA ASP A 207 7.27 -14.35 11.57
C ASP A 207 5.75 -14.56 11.58
N VAL A 208 5.04 -13.84 10.70
CA VAL A 208 3.58 -13.99 10.53
C VAL A 208 3.26 -15.39 10.00
N VAL A 209 4.05 -15.88 9.04
CA VAL A 209 3.93 -17.26 8.52
C VAL A 209 4.25 -18.29 9.59
N ALA A 210 5.29 -18.06 10.40
CA ALA A 210 5.70 -18.96 11.47
C ALA A 210 4.62 -19.08 12.57
N VAL A 211 3.98 -17.97 12.93
CA VAL A 211 2.82 -17.97 13.85
C VAL A 211 1.65 -18.74 13.24
N ALA A 212 1.34 -18.47 11.97
CA ALA A 212 0.21 -19.10 11.29
C ALA A 212 0.31 -20.64 11.25
N ARG A 213 1.52 -21.19 11.14
CA ARG A 213 1.77 -22.64 11.13
C ARG A 213 1.51 -23.33 12.47
N ARG A 214 1.37 -22.59 13.57
CA ARG A 214 1.25 -23.12 14.93
C ARG A 214 -0.19 -23.16 15.44
N VAL A 215 -1.14 -22.61 14.67
CA VAL A 215 -2.53 -22.45 15.10
C VAL A 215 -3.47 -23.00 14.03
N PRO A 216 -4.64 -23.52 14.42
CA PRO A 216 -5.68 -23.88 13.47
C PRO A 216 -6.25 -22.62 12.80
N LEU A 217 -6.47 -22.70 11.48
CA LEU A 217 -7.00 -21.61 10.66
C LEU A 217 -8.26 -22.07 9.93
N ASP A 218 -9.17 -21.13 9.64
CA ASP A 218 -10.24 -21.41 8.68
C ASP A 218 -9.68 -21.48 7.24
N GLY A 219 -10.40 -22.16 6.34
CA GLY A 219 -9.87 -22.44 4.99
C GLY A 219 -9.60 -21.18 4.14
N ALA A 220 -10.28 -20.06 4.42
CA ALA A 220 -10.00 -18.78 3.76
C ALA A 220 -8.66 -18.21 4.23
N THR A 221 -8.46 -18.18 5.55
CA THR A 221 -7.23 -17.68 6.20
C THR A 221 -6.03 -18.59 5.89
N GLU A 222 -6.21 -19.91 5.90
CA GLU A 222 -5.18 -20.88 5.54
C GLU A 222 -4.71 -20.67 4.09
N GLY A 223 -5.64 -20.49 3.14
CA GLY A 223 -5.31 -20.20 1.76
C GLY A 223 -4.54 -18.88 1.59
N ALA A 224 -4.90 -17.84 2.35
CA ALA A 224 -4.15 -16.58 2.36
C ALA A 224 -2.73 -16.77 2.92
N VAL A 225 -2.57 -17.50 4.03
CA VAL A 225 -1.25 -17.80 4.63
C VAL A 225 -0.36 -18.58 3.67
N ALA A 226 -0.91 -19.55 2.92
CA ALA A 226 -0.15 -20.29 1.93
C ALA A 226 0.41 -19.37 0.83
N VAL A 227 -0.39 -18.40 0.37
CA VAL A 227 0.04 -17.36 -0.58
C VAL A 227 1.14 -16.49 0.03
N LEU A 228 0.98 -16.03 1.28
CA LEU A 228 2.00 -15.25 1.98
C LEU A 228 3.32 -16.01 2.05
N ALA A 229 3.29 -17.29 2.45
CA ALA A 229 4.47 -18.13 2.54
C ALA A 229 5.21 -18.26 1.21
N ALA A 230 4.47 -18.42 0.10
CA ALA A 230 5.06 -18.48 -1.24
C ALA A 230 5.71 -17.15 -1.66
N VAL A 231 5.05 -16.02 -1.37
CA VAL A 231 5.58 -14.67 -1.66
C VAL A 231 6.87 -14.42 -0.88
N VAL A 232 6.89 -14.75 0.41
CA VAL A 232 8.05 -14.54 1.28
C VAL A 232 9.23 -15.44 0.87
N ALA A 233 8.98 -16.72 0.56
CA ALA A 233 10.01 -17.61 0.05
C ALA A 233 10.63 -17.12 -1.27
N ALA A 234 9.82 -16.57 -2.17
CA ALA A 234 10.30 -15.98 -3.42
C ALA A 234 11.16 -14.73 -3.19
N ALA A 235 10.82 -13.91 -2.19
CA ALA A 235 11.59 -12.71 -1.84
C ALA A 235 12.95 -13.04 -1.19
N GLY A 236 13.01 -14.07 -0.34
CA GLY A 236 14.25 -14.50 0.34
C GLY A 236 15.25 -15.21 -0.57
N SER A 237 14.80 -15.76 -1.71
CA SER A 237 15.65 -16.47 -2.67
C SER A 237 16.46 -15.54 -3.60
N GLY A 238 16.21 -14.23 -3.56
CA GLY A 238 16.92 -13.22 -4.34
C GLY A 238 17.99 -12.49 -3.51
N SER A 239 19.27 -12.78 -3.76
CA SER A 239 20.38 -12.10 -3.10
C SER A 239 20.46 -10.62 -3.48
N GLY A 240 20.03 -9.72 -2.59
CA GLY A 240 20.56 -8.35 -2.47
C GLY A 240 20.14 -7.26 -3.49
N THR A 241 19.41 -7.57 -4.56
CA THR A 241 18.99 -6.59 -5.61
C THR A 241 17.47 -6.41 -5.72
N GLY A 242 16.74 -6.67 -4.64
CA GLY A 242 15.30 -6.45 -4.58
C GLY A 242 14.93 -4.97 -4.61
N ASP A 243 13.79 -4.65 -5.22
CA ASP A 243 13.22 -3.30 -5.24
C ASP A 243 13.17 -2.73 -3.80
N PRO A 244 13.83 -1.59 -3.52
CA PRO A 244 14.00 -1.05 -2.18
C PRO A 244 12.76 -0.40 -1.59
N ARG A 245 11.71 -0.20 -2.40
CA ARG A 245 10.51 0.51 -1.98
C ARG A 245 9.76 -0.18 -0.85
N PRO A 246 9.09 0.57 0.03
CA PRO A 246 8.12 0.01 0.96
C PRO A 246 7.12 -0.85 0.19
N ALA A 247 6.84 -2.04 0.72
CA ALA A 247 6.01 -3.01 0.03
C ALA A 247 5.12 -3.78 0.99
N ILE A 248 3.88 -3.98 0.55
CA ILE A 248 2.89 -4.81 1.24
C ILE A 248 2.37 -5.88 0.28
N VAL A 249 1.84 -6.96 0.84
CA VAL A 249 1.13 -7.99 0.09
C VAL A 249 -0.34 -8.01 0.50
N VAL A 250 -1.22 -7.98 -0.49
CA VAL A 250 -2.68 -8.00 -0.30
C VAL A 250 -3.10 -9.41 0.09
N MET A 251 -3.75 -9.56 1.25
CA MET A 251 -4.10 -10.86 1.83
C MET A 251 -5.58 -11.20 1.77
N GLY A 252 -6.45 -10.19 1.74
CA GLY A 252 -7.89 -10.45 1.71
C GLY A 252 -8.74 -9.19 1.75
N LEU A 253 -10.04 -9.38 1.66
CA LEU A 253 -11.04 -8.34 1.82
C LEU A 253 -11.20 -7.99 3.31
N ARG A 254 -11.35 -6.70 3.60
CA ARG A 254 -11.82 -6.27 4.91
C ARG A 254 -13.21 -6.81 5.16
N ASN A 255 -13.45 -7.37 6.34
CA ASN A 255 -14.80 -7.70 6.78
C ASN A 255 -15.47 -6.48 7.45
N PRO A 256 -16.44 -5.81 6.80
CA PRO A 256 -17.15 -4.67 7.40
C PRO A 256 -17.93 -5.13 8.64
N CYS A 257 -18.01 -4.29 9.68
CA CYS A 257 -18.68 -4.64 10.93
C CYS A 257 -19.56 -3.50 11.45
N GLN A 258 -20.28 -3.76 12.54
CA GLN A 258 -21.20 -2.79 13.14
C GLN A 258 -20.56 -1.48 13.62
N GLN A 259 -19.23 -1.43 13.78
CA GLN A 259 -18.53 -0.17 14.06
C GLN A 259 -18.77 0.88 12.96
N ILE A 260 -18.96 0.46 11.71
CA ILE A 260 -19.30 1.36 10.59
C ILE A 260 -20.66 2.02 10.82
N ASN A 261 -21.66 1.27 11.26
CA ASN A 261 -22.98 1.83 11.60
C ASN A 261 -22.94 2.71 12.85
N ARG A 262 -22.06 2.42 13.81
CA ARG A 262 -21.83 3.29 14.97
C ARG A 262 -21.17 4.61 14.59
N PHE A 263 -20.32 4.60 13.56
CA PHE A 263 -19.72 5.81 12.99
C PHE A 263 -20.76 6.63 12.22
N ARG A 264 -21.50 5.99 11.30
CA ARG A 264 -22.61 6.60 10.55
C ARG A 264 -23.72 5.58 10.32
N THR A 265 -24.92 5.86 10.84
CA THR A 265 -26.08 4.98 10.74
C THR A 265 -26.43 4.67 9.29
N GLY A 266 -26.52 3.39 8.92
CA GLY A 266 -26.92 2.96 7.58
C GLY A 266 -25.77 2.89 6.58
N LEU A 267 -24.54 3.23 6.96
CA LEU A 267 -23.38 3.14 6.08
C LEU A 267 -22.95 1.69 5.81
N LEU A 268 -23.18 0.76 6.76
CA LEU A 268 -22.76 -0.64 6.60
C LEU A 268 -23.38 -1.30 5.36
N LYS A 269 -24.66 -1.04 5.08
CA LYS A 269 -25.36 -1.59 3.89
C LYS A 269 -24.85 -1.03 2.56
N GLN A 270 -24.09 0.07 2.57
CA GLN A 270 -23.49 0.63 1.35
C GLN A 270 -22.17 -0.05 0.97
N VAL A 271 -21.48 -0.60 1.97
CA VAL A 271 -20.16 -1.24 1.81
C VAL A 271 -20.21 -2.77 1.91
N LEU A 272 -21.37 -3.31 2.26
CA LEU A 272 -21.65 -4.74 2.34
C LEU A 272 -22.99 -5.02 1.64
N GLY A 273 -22.92 -5.66 0.49
CA GLY A 273 -24.08 -5.94 -0.36
C GLY A 273 -24.06 -7.36 -0.92
N ARG A 274 -24.90 -7.63 -1.91
CA ARG A 274 -24.88 -8.87 -2.68
C ARG A 274 -24.80 -8.57 -4.17
N ASP A 275 -24.14 -9.43 -4.93
CA ASP A 275 -24.17 -9.39 -6.39
C ASP A 275 -25.45 -10.02 -6.96
N ALA A 276 -25.55 -10.07 -8.29
CA ALA A 276 -26.71 -10.62 -9.00
C ALA A 276 -26.95 -12.11 -8.70
N ASP A 277 -25.88 -12.84 -8.39
CA ASP A 277 -25.93 -14.26 -8.04
C ASP A 277 -26.20 -14.48 -6.54
N GLY A 278 -26.36 -13.40 -5.77
CA GLY A 278 -26.64 -13.42 -4.35
C GLY A 278 -25.41 -13.61 -3.46
N ASN A 279 -24.20 -13.60 -4.03
CA ASN A 279 -22.95 -13.71 -3.29
C ASN A 279 -22.65 -12.41 -2.55
N LEU A 280 -22.01 -12.53 -1.39
CA LEU A 280 -21.71 -11.39 -0.54
C LEU A 280 -20.56 -10.55 -1.12
N VAL A 281 -20.82 -9.27 -1.38
CA VAL A 281 -19.83 -8.31 -1.90
C VAL A 281 -19.35 -7.41 -0.76
N ARG A 282 -18.04 -7.44 -0.50
CA ARG A 282 -17.37 -6.57 0.49
C ARG A 282 -16.61 -5.48 -0.23
N ARG A 283 -17.01 -4.24 0.00
CA ARG A 283 -16.44 -3.07 -0.67
C ARG A 283 -15.51 -2.26 0.23
N ALA A 284 -15.48 -2.55 1.53
CA ALA A 284 -14.74 -1.75 2.53
C ALA A 284 -13.21 -1.94 2.48
N GLY A 285 -12.63 -2.14 1.29
CA GLY A 285 -11.20 -2.21 1.08
C GLY A 285 -10.57 -3.58 1.39
N VAL A 286 -9.25 -3.58 1.46
CA VAL A 286 -8.42 -4.78 1.58
C VAL A 286 -7.51 -4.74 2.82
N MET A 287 -7.03 -5.92 3.18
CA MET A 287 -6.13 -6.21 4.28
C MET A 287 -4.79 -6.64 3.71
N ALA A 288 -3.70 -6.17 4.32
CA ALA A 288 -2.36 -6.48 3.84
C ALA A 288 -1.37 -6.75 4.98
N VAL A 289 -0.30 -7.45 4.62
CA VAL A 289 0.89 -7.71 5.46
C VAL A 289 2.07 -6.92 4.90
N VAL A 290 2.90 -6.35 5.77
CA VAL A 290 4.09 -5.59 5.35
C VAL A 290 5.21 -6.56 5.02
N LEU A 291 5.63 -6.57 3.75
CA LEU A 291 6.80 -7.32 3.29
C LEU A 291 8.08 -6.54 3.57
N ARG A 292 8.08 -5.24 3.26
CA ARG A 292 9.23 -4.36 3.40
C ARG A 292 8.79 -3.04 4.03
N GLY A 293 9.49 -2.65 5.08
CA GLY A 293 9.23 -1.40 5.79
C GLY A 293 9.68 -0.16 5.02
N GLY A 294 9.37 0.99 5.59
CA GLY A 294 9.72 2.31 5.09
C GLY A 294 8.54 3.26 5.05
N THR A 295 8.82 4.50 4.70
CA THR A 295 7.86 5.60 4.81
C THR A 295 6.91 5.64 3.62
N VAL A 296 5.62 5.83 3.88
CA VAL A 296 4.58 6.08 2.87
C VAL A 296 3.94 7.44 3.14
N ARG A 297 3.79 8.24 2.08
CA ARG A 297 3.27 9.61 2.11
C ARG A 297 2.12 9.80 1.14
N PRO A 298 1.21 10.76 1.40
CA PRO A 298 0.32 11.26 0.36
C PRO A 298 1.11 11.68 -0.88
N GLY A 299 0.62 11.33 -2.07
CA GLY A 299 1.27 11.56 -3.36
C GLY A 299 2.17 10.42 -3.84
N ASP A 300 2.51 9.43 -2.99
CA ASP A 300 3.31 8.29 -3.43
C ASP A 300 2.61 7.49 -4.52
N VAL A 301 3.35 7.18 -5.59
CA VAL A 301 2.89 6.26 -6.63
C VAL A 301 2.76 4.86 -6.04
N ILE A 302 1.67 4.17 -6.39
CA ILE A 302 1.44 2.78 -6.05
C ILE A 302 1.59 1.95 -7.34
N THR A 303 2.43 0.93 -7.31
CA THR A 303 2.55 -0.07 -8.39
C THR A 303 2.11 -1.42 -7.87
N ALA A 304 1.16 -2.05 -8.57
CA ALA A 304 0.69 -3.40 -8.27
C ALA A 304 1.42 -4.45 -9.10
N GLU A 305 2.02 -5.42 -8.44
CA GLU A 305 2.65 -6.60 -9.03
C GLU A 305 1.75 -7.80 -8.78
N LEU A 306 1.13 -8.31 -9.85
CA LEU A 306 0.23 -9.45 -9.76
C LEU A 306 1.00 -10.74 -9.41
N PRO A 307 0.38 -11.69 -8.70
CA PRO A 307 0.97 -12.99 -8.45
C PRO A 307 1.32 -13.69 -9.77
N ARG A 308 2.52 -14.27 -9.83
CA ARG A 308 2.98 -15.04 -11.00
C ARG A 308 2.30 -16.41 -11.13
N VAL A 309 1.65 -16.87 -10.06
CA VAL A 309 0.94 -18.17 -10.02
C VAL A 309 -0.39 -18.06 -10.78
N VAL A 310 -0.69 -19.05 -11.60
CA VAL A 310 -1.92 -19.16 -12.39
C VAL A 310 -2.57 -20.54 -12.10
N PRO A 311 -3.88 -20.63 -11.79
CA PRO A 311 -4.82 -19.52 -11.68
C PRO A 311 -4.56 -18.64 -10.45
N GLN A 312 -4.81 -17.34 -10.60
CA GLN A 312 -4.73 -16.39 -9.49
C GLN A 312 -5.91 -16.56 -8.55
N ARG A 313 -5.66 -16.47 -7.24
CA ARG A 313 -6.69 -16.60 -6.21
C ARG A 313 -7.38 -15.25 -5.98
N ALA A 314 -8.71 -15.22 -6.07
CA ALA A 314 -9.51 -14.06 -5.69
C ALA A 314 -9.41 -13.79 -4.17
N LEU A 315 -9.64 -12.54 -3.76
CA LEU A 315 -9.63 -12.19 -2.33
C LEU A 315 -10.86 -12.76 -1.62
N ASP A 316 -10.65 -13.25 -0.40
CA ASP A 316 -11.70 -13.62 0.55
C ASP A 316 -11.51 -12.82 1.86
N ARG A 317 -12.44 -12.92 2.80
CA ARG A 317 -12.33 -12.29 4.11
C ARG A 317 -11.14 -12.86 4.89
N VAL A 318 -10.40 -11.97 5.55
CA VAL A 318 -9.36 -12.30 6.53
C VAL A 318 -9.57 -11.58 7.85
#